data_AF-A0A5E4NLC1-F1
#
_entry.id   AF-A0A5E4NLC1-F1
#
_cell.length_a   1.000
_cell.length_b   1.000
_cell.length_c   1.000
_cell.angle_alpha   90.00
_cell.angle_beta   90.00
_cell.angle_gamma   90.00
#
_symmetry.space_group_name_H-M   'P 1'
#
loop_
_entity.id
_entity.type
_entity.pdbx_description
1 polymer ?
#
loop_
_entity_poly.entity_id
_entity_poly.type
_entity_poly.pdbx_seq_one_letter_code
_entity_poly.pdbx_strand_id
1 'polypeptide(L)' 'TIILDTCVAAAVAQFAAPAYPAPAYSAPKAYAPEPAYAPTPYCFEYSVNDLSTYDVKSQSEYSDGKTVK' A
#
# COMPACT_ATOMS: atom_id res chain seq x y z
N THR A 1 16.42 -13.43 -65.83
CA THR A 1 16.30 -12.81 -64.50
C THR A 1 15.05 -13.34 -63.84
N ILE A 2 15.09 -14.58 -63.34
CA ILE A 2 13.93 -15.29 -62.75
C ILE A 2 14.41 -16.04 -61.50
N ILE A 3 15.62 -16.61 -61.56
CA ILE A 3 16.26 -17.34 -60.46
C ILE A 3 16.53 -16.41 -59.26
N LEU A 4 16.96 -15.17 -59.49
CA LEU A 4 17.26 -14.22 -58.42
C LEU A 4 15.99 -13.79 -57.64
N ASP A 5 14.86 -13.62 -58.32
CA ASP A 5 13.58 -13.25 -57.70
C ASP A 5 13.02 -14.38 -56.82
N THR A 6 13.18 -15.64 -57.24
CA THR A 6 12.74 -16.79 -56.43
C THR A 6 13.55 -16.95 -55.14
N CYS A 7 14.84 -16.61 -55.15
CA CYS A 7 15.70 -16.70 -53.97
C CYS A 7 15.33 -15.66 -52.91
N VAL A 8 15.00 -14.43 -53.32
CA VAL A 8 14.60 -13.35 -52.40
C VAL A 8 13.26 -13.66 -51.74
N ALA A 9 12.28 -14.18 -52.50
CA ALA A 9 10.98 -14.57 -51.95
C ALA A 9 11.09 -15.70 -50.90
N ALA A 10 11.95 -16.70 -51.15
CA ALA A 10 12.20 -17.79 -50.21
C ALA A 10 12.88 -17.31 -48.91
N ALA A 11 13.80 -16.34 -49.01
CA ALA A 11 14.49 -15.79 -47.83
C ALA A 11 13.54 -15.02 -46.88
N VAL A 12 12.55 -14.30 -47.41
CA VAL A 12 11.58 -13.56 -46.58
C VAL A 12 10.60 -14.51 -45.87
N ALA A 13 10.22 -15.62 -46.52
CA ALA A 13 9.35 -16.62 -45.90
C ALA A 13 10.00 -17.36 -44.72
N GLN A 14 11.34 -17.44 -44.70
CA GLN A 14 12.11 -18.15 -43.66
C GLN A 14 12.33 -17.31 -42.38
N PHE A 15 12.08 -16.00 -42.42
CA PHE A 15 12.35 -15.07 -41.32
C PHE A 15 11.08 -14.65 -40.56
N ALA A 16 10.02 -15.47 -40.57
CA ALA A 16 8.85 -15.24 -39.74
C ALA A 16 9.14 -15.67 -38.29
N ALA A 17 9.30 -14.70 -37.38
CA ALA A 17 9.45 -14.97 -35.96
C ALA A 17 8.16 -15.60 -35.39
N PRO A 18 8.26 -16.58 -34.47
CA PRO A 18 7.09 -17.13 -33.81
C PRO A 18 6.37 -16.05 -33.00
N ALA A 19 5.07 -15.90 -33.23
CA ALA A 19 4.22 -15.04 -32.42
C ALA A 19 3.84 -15.77 -31.13
N TYR A 20 4.28 -15.23 -29.99
CA TYR A 20 3.88 -15.75 -28.69
C TYR A 20 2.68 -14.95 -28.16
N PRO A 21 1.64 -15.61 -27.63
CA PRO A 21 0.54 -14.91 -27.01
C PRO A 21 1.03 -14.18 -25.75
N ALA A 22 0.58 -12.93 -25.57
CA ALA A 22 0.83 -12.21 -24.34
C ALA A 22 0.05 -12.88 -23.19
N PRO A 23 0.67 -13.04 -22.00
CA PRO A 23 -0.04 -13.57 -20.84
C PRO A 23 -1.16 -12.60 -20.42
N ALA A 24 -2.35 -13.16 -20.18
CA ALA A 24 -3.47 -12.42 -19.63
C ALA A 24 -3.37 -12.43 -18.10
N TYR A 25 -3.23 -11.26 -17.49
CA TYR A 25 -3.26 -11.09 -16.04
C TYR A 25 -4.62 -10.55 -15.62
N SER A 26 -5.23 -11.18 -14.63
CA SER A 26 -6.42 -10.64 -13.97
C SER A 26 -6.06 -9.37 -13.22
N ALA A 27 -6.91 -8.35 -13.33
CA ALA A 27 -6.79 -7.16 -12.50
C ALA A 27 -6.91 -7.55 -11.01
N PRO A 28 -6.14 -6.92 -10.11
CA PRO A 28 -6.26 -7.16 -8.68
C PRO A 28 -7.66 -6.78 -8.19
N LYS A 29 -8.17 -7.52 -7.21
CA LYS A 29 -9.45 -7.18 -6.58
C LYS A 29 -9.34 -5.83 -5.88
N ALA A 30 -10.43 -5.07 -5.92
CA ALA A 30 -10.55 -3.85 -5.13
C ALA A 30 -10.43 -4.18 -3.64
N TYR A 31 -9.72 -3.32 -2.90
CA TYR A 31 -9.56 -3.47 -1.46
C TYR A 31 -10.91 -3.24 -0.78
N ALA A 32 -11.24 -4.10 0.20
CA ALA A 32 -12.42 -3.89 1.02
C ALA A 32 -12.17 -2.71 1.98
N PRO A 33 -13.16 -1.86 2.27
CA PRO A 33 -13.02 -0.83 3.29
C PRO A 33 -12.58 -1.44 4.62
N GLU A 34 -11.64 -0.78 5.31
CA GLU A 34 -11.24 -1.22 6.65
C GLU A 34 -12.40 -1.05 7.64
N PRO A 35 -12.46 -1.89 8.69
CA PRO A 35 -13.43 -1.70 9.75
C PRO A 35 -13.26 -0.32 10.41
N ALA A 36 -14.38 0.34 10.70
CA ALA A 36 -14.36 1.55 11.51
C ALA A 36 -14.13 1.17 12.99
N TYR A 37 -13.06 1.68 13.59
CA TYR A 37 -12.77 1.50 15.01
C TYR A 37 -13.27 2.71 15.80
N ALA A 38 -14.21 2.48 16.72
CA ALA A 38 -14.66 3.53 17.64
C ALA A 38 -13.53 3.89 18.65
N PRO A 39 -13.44 5.14 19.10
CA PRO A 39 -12.48 5.52 20.14
C PRO A 39 -12.74 4.72 21.42
N THR A 40 -11.68 4.12 21.98
CA THR A 40 -11.76 3.42 23.26
C THR A 40 -11.59 4.40 24.42
N PRO A 41 -12.30 4.22 25.54
CA PRO A 41 -12.07 4.99 26.75
C PRO A 41 -10.60 4.93 27.22
N TYR A 42 -10.10 6.03 27.77
CA TYR A 42 -8.75 6.11 28.34
C TYR A 42 -8.70 6.98 29.60
N CYS A 43 -7.65 6.79 30.40
CA CYS A 43 -7.33 7.62 31.55
C CYS A 43 -5.80 7.73 31.64
N PHE A 44 -5.27 8.94 31.51
CA PHE A 44 -3.85 9.21 31.66
C PHE A 44 -3.61 10.07 32.89
N GLU A 45 -2.58 9.72 33.65
CA GLU A 45 -2.16 10.45 34.85
C GLU A 45 -0.69 10.82 34.70
N TYR A 46 -0.39 12.08 35.01
CA TYR A 46 0.93 12.67 34.89
C TYR A 46 1.32 13.29 36.22
N SER A 47 2.61 13.17 36.57
CA SER A 47 3.17 13.89 37.72
C SER A 47 4.55 14.45 37.39
N VAL A 48 4.82 15.63 37.92
CA VAL A 48 6.12 16.31 37.84
C VAL A 48 6.61 16.50 39.26
N ASN A 49 7.77 15.93 39.55
CA ASN A 49 8.46 16.07 40.83
C ASN A 49 9.52 17.17 40.69
N ASP A 50 9.32 18.31 41.35
CA ASP A 50 10.28 19.41 41.39
C ASP A 50 11.23 19.23 42.58
N LEU A 51 12.45 18.77 42.30
CA LEU A 51 13.47 18.52 43.31
C LEU A 51 14.01 19.80 43.97
N SER A 52 13.78 20.97 43.37
CA SER A 52 14.27 22.25 43.90
C SER A 52 13.33 22.85 44.95
N THR A 53 12.02 22.63 44.78
CA THR A 53 10.98 23.08 45.71
C THR A 53 10.42 21.94 46.57
N TYR A 54 10.82 20.69 46.29
CA TYR A 54 10.28 19.46 46.88
C TYR A 54 8.77 19.31 46.73
N ASP A 55 8.22 19.90 45.66
CA ASP A 55 6.80 19.90 45.36
C ASP A 55 6.50 18.92 44.23
N VAL A 56 5.36 18.23 44.35
CA VAL A 56 4.88 17.31 43.32
C VAL A 56 3.58 17.87 42.75
N LYS A 57 3.59 18.13 41.44
CA LYS A 57 2.39 18.54 40.70
C LYS A 57 1.84 17.36 39.93
N SER A 58 0.52 17.18 39.94
CA SER A 58 -0.17 16.12 39.21
C SER A 58 -1.25 16.67 38.29
N GLN A 59 -1.49 15.98 37.18
CA GLN A 59 -2.58 16.25 36.24
C GLN A 59 -3.13 14.92 35.72
N SER A 60 -4.42 14.89 35.37
CA SER A 60 -5.05 13.76 34.69
C SER A 60 -5.85 14.22 33.48
N GLU A 61 -6.03 13.31 32.53
CA GLU A 61 -6.90 13.45 31.36
C GLU A 61 -7.69 12.16 31.17
N TYR A 62 -8.99 12.28 30.94
CA TYR A 62 -9.90 11.14 30.81
C TYR A 62 -10.76 11.25 29.55
N SER A 63 -11.02 10.13 28.88
CA SER A 63 -12.08 10.05 27.89
C SER A 63 -12.97 8.83 28.08
N ASP A 64 -14.28 9.02 27.90
CA ASP A 64 -15.27 7.95 27.84
C ASP A 64 -15.43 7.36 26.42
N GLY A 65 -14.54 7.71 25.48
CA GLY A 65 -14.63 7.34 24.07
C GLY A 65 -15.58 8.24 23.25
N LYS A 66 -16.20 9.24 23.88
CA LYS A 66 -17.07 10.23 23.23
C LYS A 66 -16.64 11.68 23.52
N THR A 67 -16.24 11.95 24.76
CA THR A 67 -15.81 13.27 25.23
C THR A 67 -14.50 13.12 26.01
N VAL A 68 -13.62 14.13 25.91
CA VAL A 68 -12.41 14.23 26.73
C VAL A 68 -12.67 15.20 27.89
N LYS A 69 -12.19 14.88 29.09
CA LYS A 69 -12.32 15.64 30.33
C LYS A 69 -10.97 15.84 31.00
#